data_AF-A0A1T3MN06-F1
#
_entry.id   AF-A0A1T3MN06-F1
#
_cell.length_a   1.000
_cell.length_b   1.000
_cell.length_c   1.000
_cell.angle_alpha   90.00
_cell.angle_beta   90.00
_cell.angle_gamma   90.00
#
_symmetry.space_group_name_H-M   'P 1'
#
loop_
_entity.id
_entity.type
_entity.pdbx_description
1 polymer ?
#
loop_
_entity_poly.entity_id
_entity_poly.type
_entity_poly.pdbx_seq_one_letter_code
_entity_poly.pdbx_strand_id
1 'polypeptide(L)'
;MKRSDKPTSYLMIKANTNSEWDCCDFAIIALSEDWKQEQQKRIDKIKPFSKDYMLLSMMYSDASITFYKDDDKICPDSTELLEGRIWSFVKLDEEALTELSIPENKLTSHTLHIFKSGYALYQTYGKHTGEDFWTEDFPLEELIKYSITLTN
;
A
#
# COMPACT_ATOMS: atom_id res chain seq x y z
N MET A 1 3.60 -11.90 11.70
CA MET A 1 3.59 -11.78 10.22
C MET A 1 4.76 -12.54 9.59
N LYS A 2 4.70 -12.96 8.32
CA LYS A 2 5.86 -13.54 7.59
C LYS A 2 5.95 -13.10 6.13
N ARG A 3 7.14 -12.75 5.64
CA ARG A 3 7.43 -12.46 4.23
C ARG A 3 7.16 -13.67 3.33
N SER A 4 6.75 -13.44 2.09
CA SER A 4 6.53 -14.45 1.06
C SER A 4 7.04 -13.94 -0.29
N ASP A 5 7.83 -14.76 -1.00
CA ASP A 5 8.17 -14.51 -2.41
C ASP A 5 7.07 -14.98 -3.39
N LYS A 6 6.06 -15.69 -2.88
CA LYS A 6 4.87 -16.11 -3.65
C LYS A 6 3.71 -15.14 -3.39
N PRO A 7 2.85 -14.90 -4.39
CA PRO A 7 1.63 -14.10 -4.21
C PRO A 7 0.79 -14.60 -3.03
N THR A 8 0.29 -13.67 -2.23
CA THR A 8 -0.64 -13.91 -1.11
C THR A 8 -1.80 -12.92 -1.20
N SER A 9 -2.74 -13.00 -0.25
CA SER A 9 -3.86 -12.06 -0.14
C SER A 9 -3.45 -10.65 0.29
N TYR A 10 -2.22 -10.46 0.77
CA TYR A 10 -1.76 -9.20 1.36
C TYR A 10 -0.43 -8.75 0.79
N LEU A 11 -0.37 -7.48 0.42
CA LEU A 11 0.85 -6.79 0.05
C LEU A 11 1.27 -5.87 1.20
N MET A 12 2.52 -5.98 1.63
CA MET A 12 3.14 -5.01 2.53
C MET A 12 4.06 -4.09 1.72
N ILE A 13 3.98 -2.80 2.00
CA ILE A 13 4.74 -1.75 1.33
C ILE A 13 5.35 -0.86 2.41
N LYS A 14 6.61 -0.49 2.26
CA LYS A 14 7.25 0.51 3.11
C LYS A 14 6.46 1.82 3.04
N ALA A 15 6.26 2.43 4.19
CA ALA A 15 5.58 3.71 4.31
C ALA A 15 6.43 4.69 5.12
N ASN A 16 6.08 5.95 5.01
CA ASN A 16 6.74 7.04 5.69
C ASN A 16 5.70 8.09 6.13
N THR A 17 6.09 8.91 7.09
CA THR A 17 5.34 10.11 7.48
C THR A 17 6.31 11.27 7.69
N ASN A 18 5.82 12.50 7.55
CA ASN A 18 6.53 13.70 7.97
C ASN A 18 6.14 14.15 9.39
N SER A 19 5.37 13.36 10.13
CA SER A 19 5.01 13.67 11.51
C SER A 19 6.24 13.63 12.42
N GLU A 20 6.34 14.61 13.31
CA GLU A 20 7.34 14.62 14.40
C GLU A 20 6.86 13.86 15.64
N TRP A 21 5.57 13.51 15.69
CA TRP A 21 4.89 13.01 16.90
C TRP A 21 4.23 11.65 16.71
N ASP A 22 4.21 11.15 15.47
CA ASP A 22 3.60 9.89 15.09
C ASP A 22 4.54 9.10 14.17
N CYS A 23 4.28 7.80 14.08
CA CYS A 23 5.10 6.88 13.31
C CYS A 23 4.26 6.16 12.25
N CYS A 24 4.89 5.88 11.13
CA CYS A 24 4.35 5.01 10.10
C CYS A 24 5.50 4.36 9.36
N ASP A 25 5.56 3.04 9.44
CA ASP A 25 6.72 2.25 8.96
C ASP A 25 6.35 1.43 7.72
N PHE A 26 5.09 0.99 7.64
CA PHE A 26 4.57 0.23 6.51
C PHE A 26 3.07 0.39 6.32
N ALA A 27 2.58 -0.11 5.20
CA ALA A 27 1.17 -0.16 4.89
C ALA A 27 0.80 -1.51 4.25
N ILE A 28 -0.43 -1.97 4.47
CA ILE A 28 -0.92 -3.25 3.94
C ILE A 28 -2.15 -3.03 3.06
N ILE A 29 -2.14 -3.68 1.88
CA ILE A 29 -3.29 -3.77 0.97
C ILE A 29 -3.82 -5.20 0.98
N ALA A 30 -5.14 -5.35 1.05
CA ALA A 30 -5.81 -6.60 0.70
C ALA A 30 -5.97 -6.72 -0.83
N LEU A 31 -5.30 -7.69 -1.43
CA LEU A 31 -5.25 -7.90 -2.88
C LEU A 31 -6.47 -8.70 -3.40
N SER A 32 -7.68 -8.25 -3.08
CA SER A 32 -8.90 -8.90 -3.58
C SER A 32 -9.00 -8.84 -5.11
N GLU A 33 -9.72 -9.78 -5.72
CA GLU A 33 -9.94 -9.77 -7.18
C GLU A 33 -10.70 -8.52 -7.63
N ASP A 34 -11.67 -8.04 -6.83
CA ASP A 34 -12.39 -6.79 -7.10
C ASP A 34 -11.44 -5.58 -7.10
N TRP A 35 -10.51 -5.52 -6.14
CA TRP A 35 -9.49 -4.49 -6.10
C TRP A 35 -8.63 -4.53 -7.36
N LYS A 36 -8.12 -5.71 -7.74
CA LYS A 36 -7.27 -5.86 -8.95
C LYS A 36 -7.99 -5.44 -10.22
N GLN A 37 -9.24 -5.86 -10.39
CA GLN A 37 -10.06 -5.48 -11.55
C GLN A 37 -10.28 -3.97 -11.61
N GLU A 38 -10.53 -3.33 -10.46
CA GLU A 38 -10.70 -1.88 -10.40
C GLU A 38 -9.40 -1.13 -10.72
N GLN A 39 -8.26 -1.58 -10.17
CA GLN A 39 -6.96 -1.00 -10.49
C GLN A 39 -6.57 -1.19 -11.96
N GLN A 40 -6.89 -2.33 -12.57
CA GLN A 40 -6.69 -2.58 -14.00
C GLN A 40 -7.42 -1.54 -14.86
N LYS A 41 -8.70 -1.26 -14.56
CA LYS A 41 -9.47 -0.22 -15.28
C LYS A 41 -8.81 1.16 -15.17
N ARG A 42 -8.23 1.49 -14.02
CA ARG A 42 -7.57 2.78 -13.79
C ARG A 42 -6.23 2.87 -14.52
N ILE A 43 -5.45 1.79 -14.56
CA ILE A 43 -4.25 1.68 -15.40
C ILE A 43 -4.60 1.88 -16.88
N ASP A 44 -5.66 1.25 -17.36
CA ASP A 44 -6.06 1.38 -18.76
C ASP A 44 -6.56 2.80 -19.10
N LYS A 45 -7.05 3.55 -18.12
CA LYS A 45 -7.42 4.97 -18.27
C LYS A 45 -6.20 5.89 -18.38
N ILE A 46 -5.10 5.61 -17.68
CA ILE A 46 -3.90 6.49 -17.71
C ILE A 46 -2.95 6.18 -18.87
N LYS A 47 -2.91 4.93 -19.35
CA LYS A 47 -2.03 4.49 -20.46
C LYS A 47 -2.02 5.40 -21.71
N PRO A 48 -3.18 5.93 -22.18
CA PRO A 48 -3.20 6.84 -23.33
C PRO A 48 -2.34 8.10 -23.15
N PHE A 49 -2.07 8.50 -21.91
CA PHE A 49 -1.28 9.69 -21.57
C PHE A 49 0.21 9.40 -21.38
N SER A 50 0.71 8.24 -21.81
CA SER A 50 2.14 7.85 -21.67
C SER A 50 3.13 8.91 -22.20
N LYS A 51 2.76 9.63 -23.26
CA LYS A 51 3.57 10.69 -23.89
C LYS A 51 3.37 12.09 -23.31
N ASP A 52 2.39 12.28 -22.43
CA ASP A 52 2.16 13.57 -21.77
C ASP A 52 3.16 13.74 -20.63
N TYR A 53 4.13 14.63 -20.81
CA TYR A 53 5.18 14.89 -19.81
C TYR A 53 4.71 15.80 -18.67
N MET A 54 3.57 16.48 -18.83
CA MET A 54 3.00 17.36 -17.81
C MET A 54 2.01 16.62 -16.91
N LEU A 55 1.51 15.45 -17.33
CA LEU A 55 0.71 14.58 -16.48
C LEU A 55 1.59 13.93 -15.40
N LEU A 56 1.31 14.26 -14.13
CA LEU A 56 1.95 13.66 -12.97
C LEU A 56 1.35 12.28 -12.64
N SER A 57 0.08 12.24 -12.26
CA SER A 57 -0.64 11.02 -11.87
C SER A 57 -2.15 11.20 -12.02
N MET A 58 -2.90 10.10 -12.12
CA MET A 58 -4.33 10.10 -11.86
C MET A 58 -4.60 9.74 -10.40
N MET A 59 -5.42 10.53 -9.72
CA MET A 59 -5.72 10.38 -8.30
C MET A 59 -7.12 9.81 -8.10
N TYR A 60 -7.23 8.82 -7.21
CA TYR A 60 -8.49 8.17 -6.87
C TYR A 60 -8.66 8.11 -5.36
N SER A 61 -9.86 8.41 -4.87
CA SER A 61 -10.22 8.08 -3.48
C SER A 61 -10.28 6.56 -3.34
N ASP A 62 -9.43 6.00 -2.49
CA ASP A 62 -9.25 4.56 -2.33
C ASP A 62 -8.76 4.26 -0.91
N ALA A 63 -9.64 3.64 -0.12
CA ALA A 63 -9.39 3.28 1.27
C ALA A 63 -9.09 1.77 1.43
N SER A 64 -8.58 1.11 0.39
CA SER A 64 -8.18 -0.31 0.48
C SER A 64 -6.81 -0.52 1.15
N ILE A 65 -6.12 0.57 1.50
CA ILE A 65 -4.86 0.59 2.23
C ILE A 65 -5.12 0.89 3.72
N THR A 66 -4.34 0.25 4.60
CA THR A 66 -4.19 0.67 5.99
C THR A 66 -2.71 0.87 6.30
N PHE A 67 -2.38 1.95 7.00
CA PHE A 67 -1.03 2.28 7.45
C PHE A 67 -0.81 1.79 8.88
N TYR A 68 0.41 1.33 9.16
CA TYR A 68 0.81 0.70 10.40
C TYR A 68 2.19 1.20 10.85
N LYS A 69 2.49 0.94 12.12
CA LYS A 69 3.80 1.15 12.73
C LYS A 69 4.36 -0.16 13.25
N ASP A 70 5.67 -0.24 13.35
CA ASP A 70 6.35 -1.37 13.98
C ASP A 70 5.94 -1.49 15.45
N ASP A 71 5.82 -2.74 15.92
CA ASP A 71 5.38 -3.08 17.26
C ASP A 71 6.05 -4.32 17.83
N ASP A 72 6.13 -4.40 19.15
CA ASP A 72 6.81 -5.49 19.85
C ASP A 72 6.10 -6.86 19.73
N LYS A 73 4.95 -6.96 19.06
CA LYS A 73 4.10 -8.16 19.08
C LYS A 73 4.11 -8.93 17.75
N ILE A 74 3.72 -8.28 16.66
CA ILE A 74 3.44 -8.93 15.38
C ILE A 74 4.47 -8.53 14.32
N CYS A 75 4.93 -7.28 14.35
CA CYS A 75 5.89 -6.72 13.40
C CYS A 75 6.92 -5.84 14.13
N PRO A 76 7.92 -6.44 14.80
CA PRO A 76 8.92 -5.69 15.55
C PRO A 76 9.88 -4.87 14.69
N ASP A 77 10.13 -5.31 13.45
CA ASP A 77 10.98 -4.58 12.50
C ASP A 77 10.49 -4.87 11.07
N SER A 78 9.76 -3.91 10.50
CA SER A 78 9.29 -3.97 9.12
C SER A 78 10.42 -3.91 8.10
N THR A 79 11.52 -3.23 8.44
CA THR A 79 12.67 -3.07 7.54
C THR A 79 13.42 -4.39 7.40
N GLU A 80 13.64 -5.09 8.51
CA GLU A 80 14.19 -6.45 8.52
C GLU A 80 13.24 -7.43 7.81
N LEU A 81 11.95 -7.36 8.11
CA LEU A 81 10.96 -8.24 7.49
C LEU A 81 10.87 -8.05 5.98
N LEU A 82 11.06 -6.83 5.47
CA LEU A 82 11.13 -6.54 4.03
C LEU A 82 12.50 -6.84 3.42
N GLU A 83 13.52 -7.18 4.21
CA GLU A 83 14.91 -7.39 3.77
C GLU A 83 15.44 -6.19 2.96
N GLY A 84 15.09 -4.97 3.39
CA GLY A 84 15.45 -3.73 2.68
C GLY A 84 14.75 -3.50 1.34
N ARG A 85 13.79 -4.36 0.96
CA ARG A 85 12.92 -4.13 -0.20
C ARG A 85 11.88 -3.07 0.12
N ILE A 86 11.34 -2.45 -0.93
CA ILE A 86 10.25 -1.49 -0.81
C ILE A 86 8.90 -2.18 -0.53
N TRP A 87 8.71 -3.40 -1.01
CA TRP A 87 7.47 -4.15 -0.83
C TRP A 87 7.73 -5.65 -0.85
N SER A 88 6.80 -6.42 -0.29
CA SER A 88 6.74 -7.88 -0.43
C SER A 88 5.32 -8.39 -0.19
N PHE A 89 4.99 -9.56 -0.73
CA PHE A 89 3.84 -10.31 -0.23
C PHE A 89 4.09 -10.76 1.20
N VAL A 90 3.03 -10.79 2.01
CA VAL A 90 3.09 -11.25 3.40
C VAL A 90 1.99 -12.27 3.67
N LYS A 91 2.30 -13.23 4.55
CA LYS A 91 1.34 -14.14 5.14
C LYS A 91 0.94 -13.60 6.51
N LEU A 92 -0.35 -13.33 6.63
CA LEU A 92 -1.02 -12.82 7.80
C LEU A 92 -2.48 -13.30 7.72
N ASP A 93 -3.10 -13.59 8.87
CA ASP A 93 -4.54 -13.83 8.96
C ASP A 93 -5.27 -12.56 9.41
N GLU A 94 -6.60 -12.59 9.36
CA GLU A 94 -7.44 -11.43 9.71
C GLU A 94 -7.30 -11.04 11.18
N GLU A 95 -7.13 -12.01 12.08
CA GLU A 95 -6.96 -11.77 13.53
C GLU A 95 -5.67 -10.98 13.79
N ALA A 96 -4.54 -11.44 13.23
CA ALA A 96 -3.27 -10.73 13.35
C ALA A 96 -3.31 -9.35 12.68
N LEU A 97 -4.10 -9.15 11.62
CA LEU A 97 -4.28 -7.82 11.01
C LEU A 97 -4.93 -6.83 11.99
N THR A 98 -5.90 -7.28 12.80
CA THR A 98 -6.59 -6.41 13.77
C THR A 98 -5.74 -6.05 14.98
N GLU A 99 -4.68 -6.81 15.24
CA GLU A 99 -3.79 -6.59 16.38
C GLU A 99 -2.56 -5.73 16.03
N LEU A 100 -2.33 -5.45 14.74
CA LEU A 100 -1.25 -4.57 14.29
C LEU A 100 -1.43 -3.16 14.81
N SER A 101 -0.32 -2.54 15.18
CA SER A 101 -0.31 -1.17 15.66
C SER A 101 -0.49 -0.16 14.52
N ILE A 102 -1.42 0.77 14.68
CA ILE A 102 -1.69 1.85 13.73
C ILE A 102 -1.06 3.18 14.21
N PRO A 103 -0.87 4.17 13.30
CA PRO A 103 -0.52 5.53 13.69
C PRO A 103 -1.53 6.11 14.70
N GLU A 104 -1.05 6.99 15.60
CA GLU A 104 -1.89 7.67 16.58
C GLU A 104 -2.85 8.66 15.90
N ASN A 105 -2.42 9.27 14.81
CA ASN A 105 -3.26 10.12 14.00
C ASN A 105 -4.39 9.32 13.35
N LYS A 106 -5.61 9.83 13.50
CA LYS A 106 -6.71 9.40 12.64
C LYS A 106 -6.44 9.86 11.21
N LEU A 107 -6.24 8.91 10.30
CA LEU A 107 -5.95 9.22 8.89
C LEU A 107 -7.23 9.48 8.07
N THR A 108 -7.13 10.35 7.07
CA THR A 108 -8.23 10.75 6.18
C THR A 108 -7.76 11.00 4.76
N SER A 109 -8.70 11.02 3.82
CA SER A 109 -8.42 11.37 2.41
C SER A 109 -7.45 10.39 1.73
N HIS A 110 -7.63 9.09 2.00
CA HIS A 110 -6.87 8.01 1.36
C HIS A 110 -6.97 8.12 -0.17
N THR A 111 -5.84 8.42 -0.78
CA THR A 111 -5.71 8.71 -2.20
C THR A 111 -4.70 7.75 -2.80
N LEU A 112 -5.12 7.04 -3.84
CA LEU A 112 -4.24 6.27 -4.69
C LEU A 112 -3.81 7.14 -5.87
N HIS A 113 -2.51 7.36 -5.99
CA HIS A 113 -1.88 7.98 -7.15
C HIS A 113 -1.43 6.88 -8.09
N ILE A 114 -1.92 6.90 -9.33
CA ILE A 114 -1.49 5.98 -10.38
C ILE A 114 -0.67 6.76 -11.40
N PHE A 115 0.54 6.28 -11.65
CA PHE A 115 1.47 6.87 -12.61
C PHE A 115 1.35 6.18 -13.97
N LYS A 116 1.65 6.93 -15.04
CA LYS A 116 1.66 6.41 -16.41
C LYS A 116 2.71 5.30 -16.66
N SER A 117 3.66 5.14 -15.73
CA SER A 117 4.65 4.06 -15.72
C SER A 117 4.09 2.71 -15.27
N GLY A 118 2.85 2.66 -14.78
CA GLY A 118 2.27 1.46 -14.17
C GLY A 118 2.60 1.29 -12.69
N TYR A 119 3.33 2.24 -12.10
CA TYR A 119 3.54 2.34 -10.65
C TYR A 119 2.42 3.12 -9.98
N ALA A 120 2.31 2.97 -8.66
CA ALA A 120 1.41 3.75 -7.84
C ALA A 120 2.01 4.03 -6.46
N LEU A 121 1.44 5.00 -5.75
CA LEU A 121 1.63 5.19 -4.31
C LEU A 121 0.30 5.52 -3.65
N TYR A 122 0.18 5.19 -2.37
CA TYR A 122 -0.91 5.67 -1.54
C TYR A 122 -0.45 6.87 -0.71
N GLN A 123 -1.30 7.88 -0.60
CA GLN A 123 -1.12 9.03 0.29
C GLN A 123 -2.39 9.25 1.11
N THR A 124 -2.21 9.60 2.38
CA THR A 124 -3.28 9.97 3.30
C THR A 124 -2.75 11.04 4.25
N TYR A 125 -3.65 11.64 5.01
CA TYR A 125 -3.32 12.79 5.85
C TYR A 125 -3.82 12.60 7.27
N GLY A 126 -3.06 13.08 8.25
CA GLY A 126 -3.55 13.22 9.62
C GLY A 126 -4.76 14.16 9.65
N LYS A 127 -5.92 13.66 10.09
CA LYS A 127 -7.20 14.39 10.01
C LYS A 127 -7.17 15.77 10.65
N HIS A 128 -6.39 15.94 11.70
CA HIS A 128 -6.33 17.16 12.49
C HIS A 128 -4.99 17.89 12.40
N THR A 129 -3.92 17.19 11.99
CA THR A 129 -2.57 17.75 11.90
C THR A 129 -2.22 18.16 10.48
N GLY A 130 -2.83 17.53 9.46
CA GLY A 130 -2.46 17.74 8.05
C GLY A 130 -1.12 17.12 7.67
N GLU A 131 -0.50 16.34 8.57
CA GLU A 131 0.73 15.61 8.32
C GLU A 131 0.50 14.56 7.22
N ASP A 132 1.52 14.36 6.39
CA ASP A 132 1.51 13.42 5.29
C ASP A 132 1.89 12.03 5.77
N PHE A 133 1.17 11.03 5.24
CA PHE A 133 1.49 9.63 5.37
C PHE A 133 1.43 9.03 3.96
N TRP A 134 2.52 8.41 3.50
CA TRP A 134 2.59 7.89 2.15
C TRP A 134 3.36 6.59 2.06
N THR A 135 3.02 5.75 1.08
CA THR A 135 3.82 4.59 0.73
C THR A 135 4.94 5.01 -0.20
N GLU A 136 6.02 4.23 -0.21
CA GLU A 136 6.91 4.21 -1.37
C GLU A 136 6.16 3.77 -2.65
N ASP A 137 6.73 4.08 -3.81
CA ASP A 137 6.19 3.65 -5.10
C ASP A 137 6.23 2.12 -5.24
N PHE A 138 5.11 1.53 -5.66
CA PHE A 138 4.98 0.09 -5.88
C PHE A 138 4.49 -0.23 -7.30
N PRO A 139 4.88 -1.39 -7.87
CA PRO A 139 4.62 -1.73 -9.28
C PRO A 139 3.19 -2.26 -9.47
N LEU A 140 2.19 -1.38 -9.39
CA LEU A 140 0.77 -1.73 -9.44
C LEU A 140 0.40 -2.60 -10.66
N GLU A 141 0.86 -2.25 -11.86
CA GLU A 141 0.55 -3.00 -13.09
C GLU A 141 1.16 -4.42 -13.10
N GLU A 142 2.28 -4.62 -12.43
CA GLU A 142 2.86 -5.96 -12.24
C GLU A 142 2.04 -6.74 -11.21
N LEU A 143 1.67 -6.08 -10.11
CA LEU A 143 1.01 -6.72 -8.98
C LEU A 143 -0.37 -7.29 -9.32
N ILE A 144 -1.14 -6.58 -10.14
CA ILE A 144 -2.47 -7.04 -10.58
C ILE A 144 -2.41 -8.26 -11.51
N LYS A 145 -1.26 -8.54 -12.15
CA LYS A 145 -1.07 -9.73 -13.00
C LYS A 145 -0.84 -10.99 -12.17
N TYR A 146 -0.46 -10.86 -10.90
CA TYR A 146 -0.38 -12.02 -10.02
C TYR A 146 -1.78 -12.52 -9.67
N SER A 147 -2.14 -13.69 -10.21
CA SER A 147 -3.34 -14.40 -9.79
C SER A 147 -3.15 -14.94 -8.39
N ILE A 148 -4.12 -14.71 -7.51
CA ILE A 148 -4.23 -15.47 -6.27
C ILE A 148 -4.93 -16.78 -6.66
N THR A 149 -4.18 -17.87 -6.78
CA THR A 149 -4.78 -19.20 -6.90
C THR A 149 -5.30 -19.63 -5.53
N LEU A 150 -6.40 -19.03 -5.07
CA LEU A 150 -7.19 -19.59 -3.98
C LEU A 150 -8.12 -20.64 -4.60
N THR A 151 -7.58 -21.83 -4.86
CA THR A 151 -8.41 -23.03 -4.99
C THR A 151 -8.79 -23.47 -3.58
N ASN A 152 -10.05 -23.26 -3.22
CA ASN A 152 -10.77 -24.14 -2.28
C ASN A 152 -11.62 -25.10 -3.10
#